data_AF-A0A8B3Y4K1-F1
#
_entry.id   AF-A0A8B3Y4K1-F1
#
_cell.length_a   1.000
_cell.length_b   1.000
_cell.length_c   1.000
_cell.angle_alpha   90.00
_cell.angle_beta   90.00
_cell.angle_gamma   90.00
#
_symmetry.space_group_name_H-M   'P 1'
#
loop_
_entity.id
_entity.type
_entity.pdbx_description
1 polymer ?
#
loop_
_entity_poly.entity_id
_entity_poly.type
_entity_poly.pdbx_seq_one_letter_code
_entity_poly.pdbx_strand_id
1 'polypeptide(L)'
;MGYSFKKKMMRAVPKALVAAGMAVLLAACSSHSGEVVLGDGYPNLDPPCTSIGYFRSVSPGWWYRCLYYPSIDRYIKVADQCPTGQEFNPVTRKCEK
;
A
#
# COMPACT_ATOMS: atom_id res chain seq x y z
N MET A 1 -48.12 10.94 46.23
CA MET A 1 -47.25 10.59 45.08
C MET A 1 -47.85 11.16 43.81
N GLY A 2 -47.23 12.19 43.22
CA GLY A 2 -47.71 12.86 42.01
C GLY A 2 -47.04 12.32 40.75
N TYR A 3 -47.83 11.90 39.77
CA TYR A 3 -47.34 11.49 38.45
C TYR A 3 -47.33 12.70 37.51
N SER A 4 -46.15 13.07 37.03
CA SER A 4 -45.93 14.17 36.09
C SER A 4 -45.62 13.61 34.71
N PHE A 5 -46.63 13.52 33.84
CA PHE A 5 -46.45 13.23 32.42
C PHE A 5 -46.31 14.54 31.64
N LYS A 6 -45.07 15.01 31.43
CA LYS A 6 -44.78 16.08 30.47
C LYS A 6 -44.62 15.53 29.06
N LYS A 7 -45.51 16.00 28.19
CA LYS A 7 -45.56 15.84 26.74
C LYS A 7 -44.44 16.60 26.00
N LYS A 8 -44.09 16.08 24.81
CA LYS A 8 -43.49 16.76 23.62
C LYS A 8 -42.01 17.20 23.82
N MET A 9 -41.08 16.98 22.91
CA MET A 9 -41.14 17.06 21.44
C MET A 9 -40.17 16.06 20.79
N MET A 10 -40.67 15.30 19.82
CA MET A 10 -39.83 14.59 18.85
C MET A 10 -39.08 15.64 18.02
N ARG A 11 -37.75 15.60 18.01
CA ARG A 11 -36.95 16.37 17.05
C ARG A 11 -37.22 15.78 15.66
N ALA A 12 -38.01 16.51 14.89
CA ALA A 12 -38.16 16.27 13.46
C ALA A 12 -36.78 16.41 12.80
N VAL A 13 -36.21 15.30 12.36
CA VAL A 13 -35.04 15.30 11.49
C VAL A 13 -35.55 15.69 10.10
N PRO A 14 -35.15 16.83 9.52
CA PRO A 14 -35.61 17.21 8.21
C PRO A 14 -35.07 16.21 7.16
N LYS A 15 -35.99 15.50 6.52
CA LYS A 15 -35.81 14.67 5.33
C LYS A 15 -35.53 15.55 4.10
N ALA A 16 -34.43 16.28 4.11
CA ALA A 16 -34.03 17.13 3.00
C ALA A 16 -32.52 17.16 2.88
N LEU A 17 -31.93 16.01 2.52
CA LEU A 17 -30.61 15.86 1.89
C LEU A 17 -30.49 14.40 1.41
N VAL A 18 -31.50 13.96 0.66
CA VAL A 18 -31.44 12.73 -0.14
C VAL A 18 -31.48 13.20 -1.59
N ALA A 19 -30.51 12.73 -2.37
CA ALA A 19 -30.29 13.01 -3.80
C ALA A 19 -29.42 14.23 -4.13
N ALA A 20 -28.10 14.05 -4.07
CA ALA A 20 -27.16 14.38 -5.14
C ALA A 20 -25.74 14.09 -4.66
N GLY A 21 -25.14 13.00 -5.13
CA GLY A 21 -23.77 12.63 -4.78
C GLY A 21 -23.49 11.18 -5.15
N MET A 22 -23.66 10.86 -6.43
CA MET A 22 -23.19 9.60 -6.99
C MET A 22 -21.71 9.43 -6.69
N ALA A 23 -21.39 8.27 -6.11
CA ALA A 23 -20.23 7.45 -6.41
C ALA A 23 -18.82 7.99 -6.05
N VAL A 24 -17.94 7.03 -5.86
CA VAL A 24 -16.49 7.16 -5.77
C VAL A 24 -15.94 7.62 -4.41
N LEU A 25 -16.10 6.74 -3.41
CA LEU A 25 -14.94 6.39 -2.58
C LEU A 25 -14.78 4.87 -2.64
N LEU A 26 -14.56 4.37 -3.87
CA LEU A 26 -13.83 3.13 -4.06
C LEU A 26 -12.50 3.31 -3.36
N ALA A 27 -12.24 2.43 -2.39
CA ALA A 27 -10.93 2.11 -1.87
C ALA A 27 -9.97 3.30 -1.77
N ALA A 28 -9.86 3.88 -0.59
CA ALA A 28 -8.52 4.26 -0.16
C ALA A 28 -7.70 2.96 -0.11
N CYS A 29 -7.20 2.51 -1.29
CA CYS A 29 -6.01 1.70 -1.37
C CYS A 29 -4.94 2.58 -0.74
N SER A 30 -4.81 2.43 0.57
CA SER A 30 -3.61 2.79 1.30
C SER A 30 -2.50 1.96 0.68
N SER A 31 -2.00 2.37 -0.48
CA SER A 31 -0.65 2.08 -0.92
C SER A 31 0.26 2.84 0.03
N HIS A 32 0.26 2.43 1.31
CA HIS A 32 1.35 2.71 2.21
C HIS A 32 2.50 1.93 1.59
N SER A 33 3.20 2.61 0.68
CA SER A 33 4.36 2.16 -0.06
C SER A 33 5.21 1.39 0.92
N GLY A 34 5.20 0.06 0.75
CA GLY A 34 5.76 -0.89 1.69
C GLY A 34 7.13 -0.39 2.09
N GLU A 35 7.28 -0.13 3.39
CA GLU A 35 8.47 0.38 4.06
C GLU A 35 9.72 -0.20 3.40
N VAL A 36 10.28 0.56 2.48
CA VAL A 36 11.39 0.06 1.68
C VAL A 36 12.58 0.07 2.64
N VAL A 37 13.09 -1.11 2.97
CA VAL A 37 14.41 -1.20 3.61
C VAL A 37 15.39 -0.91 2.47
N LEU A 38 15.58 0.38 2.17
CA LEU A 38 16.39 0.87 1.07
C LEU A 38 17.85 0.55 1.37
N GLY A 39 18.52 -0.17 0.48
CA GLY A 39 19.93 0.10 0.25
C GLY A 39 20.09 1.58 -0.09
N ASP A 40 21.05 2.26 0.56
CA ASP A 40 21.29 3.69 0.39
C ASP A 40 21.33 4.07 -1.09
N GLY A 41 20.39 4.93 -1.54
CA GLY A 41 20.36 5.46 -2.91
C GLY A 41 19.45 4.73 -3.91
N TYR A 42 18.62 3.78 -3.49
CA TYR A 42 17.65 3.16 -4.40
C TYR A 42 16.60 4.17 -4.93
N PRO A 43 16.45 4.34 -6.26
CA PRO A 43 15.66 5.43 -6.85
C PRO A 43 14.13 5.24 -6.81
N ASN A 44 13.62 4.12 -6.26
CA ASN A 44 12.18 3.84 -6.10
C ASN A 44 11.33 3.98 -7.39
N LEU A 45 11.94 3.74 -8.56
CA LEU A 45 11.24 3.80 -9.86
C LEU A 45 10.46 2.51 -10.19
N ASP A 46 10.66 1.44 -9.41
CA ASP A 46 10.06 0.13 -9.66
C ASP A 46 8.61 0.02 -9.17
N PRO A 47 7.79 -0.84 -9.81
CA PRO A 47 6.40 -1.06 -9.41
C PRO A 47 6.27 -1.56 -7.97
N PRO A 48 5.11 -1.35 -7.32
CA PRO A 48 4.87 -1.88 -5.98
C PRO A 48 4.88 -3.42 -5.99
N CYS A 49 5.25 -4.01 -4.85
CA CYS A 49 5.24 -5.47 -4.69
C CYS A 49 3.81 -6.03 -4.71
N THR A 50 3.54 -6.97 -5.61
CA THR A 50 2.26 -7.68 -5.73
C THR A 50 2.37 -9.18 -5.46
N SER A 51 3.59 -9.71 -5.43
CA SER A 51 3.88 -11.13 -5.21
C SER A 51 5.24 -11.29 -4.53
N ILE A 52 5.43 -12.43 -3.84
CA ILE A 52 6.70 -12.77 -3.21
C ILE A 52 7.68 -13.23 -4.29
N GLY A 53 8.89 -12.68 -4.29
CA GLY A 53 9.89 -13.07 -5.30
C GLY A 53 11.09 -12.14 -5.39
N TYR A 54 11.93 -12.43 -6.37
CA TYR A 54 13.08 -11.61 -6.76
C TYR A 54 12.81 -11.00 -8.12
N PHE A 55 13.10 -9.71 -8.24
CA PHE A 55 12.77 -8.93 -9.42
C PHE A 55 13.95 -8.06 -9.81
N ARG A 56 14.15 -7.94 -11.12
CA ARG A 56 15.10 -6.99 -11.69
C ARG A 56 14.53 -5.58 -11.54
N SER A 57 15.37 -4.63 -11.12
CA SER A 57 15.01 -3.22 -11.11
C SER A 57 15.06 -2.63 -12.52
N VAL A 58 14.22 -1.65 -12.80
CA VAL A 58 14.36 -0.76 -13.97
C VAL A 58 15.65 0.07 -13.90
N SER A 59 16.20 0.23 -12.71
CA SER A 59 17.45 0.96 -12.47
C SER A 59 18.64 0.04 -12.70
N PRO A 60 19.60 0.43 -13.57
CA PRO A 60 20.75 -0.42 -13.89
C PRO A 60 21.54 -0.80 -12.64
N GLY A 61 21.91 -2.08 -12.55
CA GLY A 61 22.67 -2.61 -11.42
C GLY A 61 21.86 -2.75 -10.13
N TRP A 62 20.55 -2.52 -10.12
CA TRP A 62 19.71 -2.75 -8.94
C TRP A 62 18.81 -3.97 -9.11
N TRP A 63 18.46 -4.57 -7.99
CA TRP A 63 17.41 -5.58 -7.90
C TRP A 63 16.65 -5.40 -6.61
N TYR A 64 15.48 -6.03 -6.53
CA TYR A 64 14.70 -6.02 -5.32
C TYR A 64 14.03 -7.36 -5.08
N ARG A 65 13.83 -7.69 -3.81
CA ARG A 65 12.96 -8.78 -3.39
C ARG A 65 11.71 -8.22 -2.74
N CYS A 66 10.60 -8.89 -3.01
CA CYS A 66 9.34 -8.64 -2.35
C CYS A 66 9.09 -9.74 -1.33
N LEU A 67 8.85 -9.35 -0.08
CA LEU A 67 8.58 -10.25 1.03
C LEU A 67 7.21 -9.92 1.61
N TYR A 68 6.39 -10.92 1.89
CA TYR A 68 5.12 -10.72 2.58
C TYR A 68 5.31 -10.89 4.09
N TYR A 69 4.88 -9.89 4.86
CA TYR A 69 4.97 -9.89 6.31
C TYR A 69 3.57 -10.05 6.92
N PRO A 70 3.23 -11.23 7.46
CA PRO A 70 1.89 -11.49 7.97
C PRO A 70 1.55 -10.68 9.23
N SER A 71 2.57 -10.25 9.99
CA SER A 71 2.38 -9.41 11.19
C SER A 71 1.76 -8.04 10.90
N ILE A 72 1.90 -7.57 9.67
CA ILE A 72 1.48 -6.25 9.22
C ILE A 72 0.65 -6.32 7.94
N ASP A 73 0.29 -7.54 7.51
CA ASP A 73 -0.49 -7.88 6.31
C ASP A 73 -0.09 -7.07 5.07
N ARG A 74 1.23 -6.93 4.83
CA ARG A 74 1.74 -6.15 3.71
C ARG A 74 3.00 -6.74 3.09
N TYR A 75 3.22 -6.37 1.82
CA TYR A 75 4.47 -6.62 1.13
C TYR A 75 5.49 -5.53 1.46
N ILE A 76 6.72 -5.95 1.76
CA ILE A 76 7.88 -5.09 1.93
C ILE A 76 8.82 -5.31 0.75
N LYS A 77 9.27 -4.20 0.17
CA LYS A 77 10.28 -4.19 -0.88
C LYS A 77 11.65 -3.99 -0.24
N VAL A 78 12.59 -4.90 -0.52
CA VAL A 78 13.98 -4.77 -0.10
C VAL A 78 14.82 -4.70 -1.36
N ALA A 79 15.45 -3.56 -1.60
CA ALA A 79 16.27 -3.31 -2.78
C ALA A 79 17.75 -3.35 -2.43
N ASP A 80 18.56 -3.89 -3.34
CA ASP A 80 19.99 -4.03 -3.19
C ASP A 80 20.70 -3.85 -4.54
N GLN A 81 21.98 -3.51 -4.50
CA GLN A 81 22.77 -3.21 -5.68
C GLN A 81 23.65 -4.42 -6.06
N CYS A 82 23.67 -4.75 -7.34
CA CYS A 82 24.65 -5.66 -7.90
C CYS A 82 26.04 -5.01 -7.95
N PRO A 83 27.12 -5.82 -7.88
CA PRO A 83 28.46 -5.33 -8.11
C PRO A 83 28.60 -4.61 -9.46
N THR A 84 29.53 -3.66 -9.56
CA THR A 84 29.74 -2.86 -10.77
C THR A 84 29.88 -3.72 -12.03
N GLY A 85 29.07 -3.41 -13.03
CA GLY A 85 29.05 -4.11 -14.32
C GLY A 85 28.35 -5.46 -14.30
N GLN A 86 27.56 -5.77 -13.26
CA GLN A 86 26.67 -6.92 -13.23
C GLN A 86 25.19 -6.48 -13.24
N GLU A 87 24.34 -7.28 -13.86
CA GLU A 87 22.89 -7.17 -13.84
C GLU A 87 22.26 -8.35 -13.11
N PHE A 88 21.15 -8.11 -12.43
CA PHE A 88 20.42 -9.17 -11.77
C PHE A 88 19.66 -10.04 -12.78
N ASN A 89 19.95 -11.33 -12.77
CA ASN A 89 19.21 -12.34 -13.50
C ASN A 89 18.13 -12.94 -12.59
N PRO A 90 16.83 -12.72 -12.86
CA PRO A 90 15.74 -13.24 -12.02
C PRO A 90 15.57 -14.76 -12.12
N VAL A 91 16.09 -15.40 -13.16
CA VAL A 91 16.01 -16.86 -13.35
C VAL A 91 17.00 -17.56 -12.43
N THR A 92 18.26 -17.11 -12.43
CA THR A 92 19.32 -17.69 -11.59
C THR A 92 19.35 -17.08 -10.18
N ARG A 93 18.66 -15.95 -10.00
CA ARG A 93 18.62 -15.13 -8.77
C ARG A 93 20.00 -14.66 -8.34
N LYS A 94 20.84 -14.26 -9.31
CA LYS A 94 22.21 -13.81 -9.10
C LYS A 94 22.51 -12.58 -9.94
N CYS A 95 23.48 -11.80 -9.47
CA CYS A 95 24.10 -10.76 -10.28
C CYS A 95 25.10 -11.43 -11.24
N GLU A 96 24.94 -11.19 -12.54
CA GLU A 96 25.70 -11.80 -13.63
C GLU A 96 26.12 -10.71 -14.62
N LYS A 97 27.12 -10.99 -15.47
CA LYS A 97 27.60 -10.04 -16.49
C LYS A 97 26.91 -10.27 -17.82
#